data_AF-A0A4S8HLP6-F1
#
_entry.id   AF-A0A4S8HLP6-F1
#
_cell.length_a   1.000
_cell.length_b   1.000
_cell.length_c   1.000
_cell.angle_alpha   90.00
_cell.angle_beta   90.00
_cell.angle_gamma   90.00
#
_symmetry.space_group_name_H-M   'P 1'
#
loop_
_entity.id
_entity.type
_entity.pdbx_description
1 polymer ?
#
loop_
_entity_poly.entity_id
_entity_poly.type
_entity_poly.pdbx_seq_one_letter_code
_entity_poly.pdbx_strand_id
1 'polypeptide(L)'
;MAHSNNSLVTGKLRGSLGKELVFREWEGKTVVAKAPKSREGDPTPAQAETQEKFLLASRYARAIIRSPDKGMTEAYAAVLRPRQNVYSRALEDFLSPPVVKSINTRNYKGAAGDKIAVRAIDDFRVVSVRVEIYAANGTLLEAGNAVQSTNGLDWTYTATQANNLAGSKITAIATDVPENEGSLEVTL
;
A
#
# COMPACT_ATOMS: atom_id res chain seq x y z
N MET A 1 -3.69 23.07 17.27
CA MET A 1 -4.30 23.56 16.01
C MET A 1 -5.63 24.16 16.37
N ALA A 2 -5.94 25.37 15.87
CA ALA A 2 -7.23 26.02 16.12
C ALA A 2 -8.06 26.06 14.84
N HIS A 3 -9.38 25.90 14.99
CA HIS A 3 -10.34 25.94 13.88
C HIS A 3 -11.35 27.06 14.11
N SER A 4 -11.70 27.78 13.05
CA SER A 4 -12.77 28.79 13.06
C SER A 4 -13.75 28.52 11.92
N ASN A 5 -15.05 28.60 12.21
CA ASN A 5 -16.11 28.57 11.20
C ASN A 5 -16.45 30.01 10.80
N ASN A 6 -15.97 30.46 9.65
CA ASN A 6 -16.41 31.70 9.01
C ASN A 6 -16.39 32.96 9.91
N SER A 7 -15.32 33.14 10.71
CA SER A 7 -15.14 34.33 11.54
C SER A 7 -14.93 35.56 10.66
N LEU A 8 -15.54 36.69 11.02
CA LEU A 8 -15.34 37.98 10.34
C LEU A 8 -13.85 38.38 10.27
N VAL A 9 -13.07 37.98 11.27
CA VAL A 9 -11.66 38.38 11.42
C VAL A 9 -10.73 37.44 10.66
N THR A 10 -10.99 36.13 10.67
CA THR A 10 -10.04 35.13 10.14
C THR A 10 -10.58 34.31 8.96
N GLY A 11 -11.88 34.36 8.67
CA GLY A 11 -12.58 33.48 7.73
C GLY A 11 -12.08 33.55 6.29
N LYS A 12 -11.49 34.68 5.87
CA LYS A 12 -10.96 34.88 4.50
C LYS A 12 -9.43 34.89 4.41
N LEU A 13 -8.72 34.69 5.54
CA LEU A 13 -7.25 34.72 5.54
C LEU A 13 -6.69 33.42 4.95
N ARG A 14 -5.71 33.56 4.04
CA ARG A 14 -4.93 32.46 3.44
C ARG A 14 -3.45 32.85 3.37
N GLY A 15 -2.56 31.88 3.45
CA GLY A 15 -1.11 32.08 3.33
C GLY A 15 -0.43 32.40 4.66
N SER A 16 0.82 32.87 4.59
CA SER A 16 1.63 33.18 5.78
C SER A 16 1.41 34.60 6.29
N LEU A 17 1.29 34.76 7.60
CA LEU A 17 1.27 36.04 8.30
C LEU A 17 2.49 36.14 9.20
N GLY A 18 3.33 37.16 8.97
CA GLY A 18 4.45 37.51 9.85
C GLY A 18 5.53 36.43 10.01
N LYS A 19 5.58 35.40 9.14
CA LYS A 19 6.41 34.19 9.34
C LYS A 19 6.15 33.46 10.67
N GLU A 20 5.03 33.75 11.33
CA GLU A 20 4.65 33.15 12.61
C GLU A 20 3.44 32.23 12.46
N LEU A 21 2.50 32.60 11.58
CA LEU A 21 1.26 31.88 11.36
C LEU A 21 1.05 31.58 9.88
N VAL A 22 0.38 30.47 9.60
CA VAL A 22 -0.12 30.10 8.28
C VAL A 22 -1.60 29.79 8.39
N PHE A 23 -2.37 30.42 7.52
CA PHE A 23 -3.81 30.22 7.37
C PHE A 23 -4.08 29.37 6.12
N ARG A 24 -4.89 28.33 6.26
CA ARG A 24 -5.38 27.53 5.14
C ARG A 24 -6.84 27.18 5.33
N GLU A 25 -7.54 26.96 4.23
CA GLU A 25 -8.91 26.48 4.25
C GLU A 25 -8.94 24.96 4.06
N TRP A 26 -9.76 24.27 4.84
CA TRP A 26 -10.01 22.84 4.69
C TRP A 26 -11.45 22.54 5.06
N GLU A 27 -12.22 21.96 4.13
CA GLU A 27 -13.65 21.63 4.33
C GLU A 27 -14.47 22.82 4.86
N GLY A 28 -14.26 24.02 4.29
CA GLY A 28 -14.97 25.25 4.68
C GLY A 28 -14.56 25.82 6.04
N LYS A 29 -13.53 25.26 6.69
CA LYS A 29 -12.97 25.75 7.96
C LYS A 29 -11.63 26.44 7.72
N THR A 30 -11.43 27.59 8.37
CA THR A 30 -10.10 28.21 8.42
C THR A 30 -9.28 27.50 9.50
N VAL A 31 -8.15 26.94 9.10
CA VAL A 31 -7.15 26.30 9.96
C VAL A 31 -6.00 27.26 10.16
N VAL A 32 -5.64 27.49 11.43
CA VAL A 32 -4.48 28.31 11.81
C VAL A 32 -3.40 27.41 12.42
N ALA A 33 -2.20 27.52 11.89
CA ALA A 33 -1.02 26.80 12.36
C ALA A 33 0.18 27.73 12.50
N LYS A 34 1.16 27.33 13.32
CA LYS A 34 2.46 27.99 13.37
C LYS A 34 3.16 27.84 12.02
N ALA A 35 3.77 28.90 11.53
CA ALA A 35 4.56 28.85 10.31
C ALA A 35 5.75 27.89 10.46
N PRO A 36 6.06 27.10 9.42
CA PRO A 36 7.21 26.23 9.44
C PRO A 36 8.49 27.07 9.52
N LYS A 37 9.47 26.58 10.28
CA LYS A 37 10.82 27.15 10.28
C LYS A 37 11.61 26.56 9.11
N SER A 38 12.53 27.35 8.55
CA SER A 38 13.55 26.82 7.65
C SER A 38 14.31 25.71 8.35
N ARG A 39 14.61 24.64 7.61
CA ARG A 39 15.44 23.55 8.11
C ARG A 39 16.91 23.95 8.00
N GLU A 40 17.68 23.68 9.05
CA GLU A 40 19.14 23.84 9.04
C GLU A 40 19.78 22.49 8.71
N GLY A 41 20.78 22.49 7.81
CA GLY A 41 21.52 21.30 7.39
C GLY A 41 20.83 20.41 6.35
N ASP A 42 21.53 19.35 5.93
CA ASP A 42 21.08 18.39 4.92
C ASP A 42 20.19 17.28 5.48
N PRO A 43 19.34 16.62 4.67
CA PRO A 43 18.49 15.53 5.16
C PRO A 43 19.37 14.40 5.67
N THR A 44 18.98 13.80 6.79
CA THR A 44 19.56 12.50 7.18
C THR A 44 19.22 11.44 6.11
N PRO A 45 19.98 10.34 6.01
CA PRO A 45 19.70 9.29 5.03
C PRO A 45 18.26 8.77 5.07
N ALA A 46 17.70 8.53 6.27
CA ALA A 46 16.31 8.10 6.43
C ALA A 46 15.29 9.17 5.98
N GLN A 47 15.60 10.45 6.18
CA GLN A 47 14.77 11.56 5.69
C GLN A 47 14.82 11.66 4.17
N ALA A 48 15.99 11.48 3.56
CA ALA A 48 16.15 11.48 2.11
C ALA A 48 15.33 10.35 1.48
N GLU A 49 15.40 9.14 2.03
CA GLU A 49 14.59 8.00 1.57
C GLU A 49 13.08 8.28 1.69
N THR A 50 12.66 8.87 2.82
CA THR A 50 11.24 9.26 3.01
C THR A 50 10.80 10.31 1.99
N GLN A 51 11.65 11.31 1.71
CA GLN A 51 11.37 12.34 0.71
C GLN A 51 11.27 11.76 -0.70
N GLU A 52 12.16 10.83 -1.04
CA GLU A 52 12.15 10.15 -2.33
C GLU A 52 10.89 9.30 -2.51
N LYS A 53 10.54 8.46 -1.53
CA LYS A 53 9.28 7.68 -1.54
C LYS A 53 8.06 8.59 -1.70
N PHE A 54 8.00 9.69 -0.94
CA PHE A 54 6.91 10.65 -1.03
C PHE A 54 6.84 11.35 -2.40
N LEU A 55 8.00 11.64 -3.02
CA LEU A 55 8.08 12.21 -4.36
C LEU A 55 7.51 11.23 -5.41
N LEU A 56 7.87 9.96 -5.33
CA LEU A 56 7.35 8.91 -6.21
C LEU A 56 5.84 8.74 -6.03
N ALA A 57 5.35 8.62 -4.79
CA ALA A 57 3.94 8.53 -4.47
C ALA A 57 3.14 9.74 -5.00
N SER A 58 3.70 10.94 -4.87
CA SER A 58 3.10 12.17 -5.40
C SER A 58 3.00 12.18 -6.93
N ARG A 59 3.99 11.61 -7.62
CA ARG A 59 3.97 11.46 -9.08
C ARG A 59 2.90 10.45 -9.50
N TYR A 60 2.85 9.29 -8.83
CA TYR A 60 1.83 8.27 -9.05
C TYR A 60 0.42 8.83 -8.89
N ALA A 61 0.12 9.47 -7.76
CA ALA A 61 -1.20 10.03 -7.48
C ALA A 61 -1.62 11.11 -8.51
N ARG A 62 -0.66 11.94 -8.98
CA ARG A 62 -0.92 12.91 -10.07
C ARG A 62 -1.21 12.22 -11.39
N ALA A 63 -0.51 11.14 -11.70
CA ALA A 63 -0.73 10.38 -12.92
C ALA A 63 -2.14 9.77 -12.95
N ILE A 64 -2.60 9.19 -11.84
CA ILE A 64 -3.96 8.65 -11.71
C ILE A 64 -5.02 9.71 -12.02
N ILE A 65 -4.91 10.90 -11.42
CA ILE A 65 -5.88 11.99 -11.63
C ILE A 65 -5.87 12.50 -13.07
N ARG A 66 -4.68 12.62 -13.66
CA ARG A 66 -4.48 13.14 -15.02
C ARG A 66 -4.77 12.12 -16.11
N SER A 67 -4.92 10.85 -15.74
CA SER A 67 -5.19 9.76 -16.68
C SER A 67 -6.45 10.07 -17.51
N PRO A 68 -6.42 9.82 -18.84
CA PRO A 68 -7.60 9.89 -19.68
C PRO A 68 -8.60 8.78 -19.33
N ASP A 69 -8.10 7.60 -18.95
CA ASP A 69 -8.92 6.53 -18.38
C ASP A 69 -9.24 6.86 -16.91
N LYS A 70 -10.53 7.01 -16.61
CA LYS A 70 -11.04 7.36 -15.29
C LYS A 70 -11.30 6.16 -14.39
N GLY A 71 -11.15 4.92 -14.87
CA GLY A 71 -11.44 3.72 -14.07
C GLY A 71 -10.73 3.70 -12.71
N MET A 72 -9.42 3.99 -12.68
CA MET A 72 -8.68 4.06 -11.40
C MET A 72 -9.07 5.28 -10.55
N THR A 73 -9.31 6.43 -11.17
CA THR A 73 -9.78 7.63 -10.45
C THR A 73 -11.11 7.36 -9.74
N GLU A 74 -12.04 6.70 -10.43
CA GLU A 74 -13.35 6.31 -9.90
C GLU A 74 -13.24 5.24 -8.82
N ALA A 75 -12.37 4.24 -9.01
CA ALA A 75 -12.12 3.20 -8.01
C ALA A 75 -11.61 3.78 -6.69
N TYR A 76 -10.65 4.71 -6.72
CA TYR A 76 -10.19 5.41 -5.52
C TYR A 76 -11.27 6.33 -4.94
N ALA A 77 -12.06 7.00 -5.78
CA ALA A 77 -13.16 7.86 -5.32
C ALA A 77 -14.22 7.08 -4.54
N ALA A 78 -14.49 5.83 -4.93
CA ALA A 78 -15.48 4.97 -4.28
C ALA A 78 -15.07 4.52 -2.85
N VAL A 79 -13.79 4.55 -2.52
CA VAL A 79 -13.24 4.07 -1.23
C VAL A 79 -12.62 5.19 -0.38
N LEU A 80 -12.95 6.45 -0.66
CA LEU A 80 -12.46 7.58 0.11
C LEU A 80 -12.89 7.49 1.57
N ARG A 81 -11.94 7.69 2.48
CA ARG A 81 -12.21 7.85 3.91
C ARG A 81 -12.47 9.33 4.22
N PRO A 82 -13.09 9.66 5.38
CA PRO A 82 -13.27 11.05 5.77
C PRO A 82 -11.97 11.85 5.68
N ARG A 83 -12.05 13.07 5.13
CA ARG A 83 -10.92 13.99 4.95
C ARG A 83 -9.86 13.53 3.94
N GLN A 84 -10.25 12.68 2.99
CA GLN A 84 -9.42 12.32 1.83
C GLN A 84 -10.01 12.82 0.52
N ASN A 85 -9.13 13.03 -0.44
CA ASN A 85 -9.46 13.15 -1.85
C ASN A 85 -8.73 12.05 -2.64
N VAL A 86 -9.03 11.91 -3.93
CA VAL A 86 -8.43 10.89 -4.80
C VAL A 86 -6.90 10.96 -4.78
N TYR A 87 -6.32 12.17 -4.79
CA TYR A 87 -4.87 12.35 -4.70
C TYR A 87 -4.31 11.74 -3.42
N SER A 88 -4.86 12.09 -2.25
CA SER A 88 -4.37 11.59 -0.98
C SER A 88 -4.60 10.09 -0.81
N ARG A 89 -5.69 9.54 -1.38
CA ARG A 89 -5.98 8.11 -1.30
C ARG A 89 -5.01 7.29 -2.14
N ALA A 90 -4.75 7.68 -3.38
CA ALA A 90 -3.76 7.03 -4.24
C ALA A 90 -2.33 7.21 -3.72
N LEU A 91 -2.04 8.33 -3.06
CA LEU A 91 -0.75 8.57 -2.40
C LEU A 91 -0.57 7.65 -1.19
N GLU A 92 -1.61 7.45 -0.37
CA GLU A 92 -1.58 6.52 0.77
C GLU A 92 -1.37 5.08 0.30
N ASP A 93 -2.09 4.66 -0.75
CA ASP A 93 -1.96 3.34 -1.37
C ASP A 93 -0.52 3.06 -1.82
N PHE A 94 0.08 3.97 -2.60
CA PHE A 94 1.47 3.84 -3.03
C PHE A 94 2.46 3.67 -1.86
N LEU A 95 2.20 4.30 -0.71
CA LEU A 95 3.07 4.24 0.46
C LEU A 95 2.80 3.05 1.38
N SER A 96 1.74 2.28 1.11
CA SER A 96 1.23 1.23 1.98
C SER A 96 1.32 -0.11 1.26
N PRO A 97 2.48 -0.80 1.29
CA PRO A 97 2.62 -2.08 0.61
C PRO A 97 1.64 -3.13 1.16
N PRO A 98 1.27 -4.14 0.35
CA PRO A 98 0.37 -5.19 0.78
C PRO A 98 1.04 -6.05 1.85
N VAL A 99 0.24 -6.77 2.64
CA VAL A 99 0.73 -7.65 3.71
C VAL A 99 0.14 -9.04 3.55
N VAL A 100 1.02 -10.03 3.40
CA VAL A 100 0.66 -11.44 3.53
C VAL A 100 0.48 -11.77 5.02
N LYS A 101 -0.76 -12.06 5.43
CA LYS A 101 -1.13 -12.33 6.83
C LYS A 101 -0.88 -13.77 7.24
N SER A 102 -1.06 -14.72 6.33
CA SER A 102 -0.85 -16.13 6.63
C SER A 102 -0.70 -16.98 5.38
N ILE A 103 0.12 -18.02 5.48
CA ILE A 103 0.22 -19.11 4.52
C ILE A 103 -0.27 -20.37 5.22
N ASN A 104 -1.34 -20.97 4.71
CA ASN A 104 -1.93 -22.19 5.23
C ASN A 104 -1.59 -23.37 4.31
N THR A 105 -0.78 -24.26 4.83
CA THR A 105 -0.22 -25.43 4.15
C THR A 105 -0.86 -26.74 4.60
N ARG A 106 -1.99 -26.71 5.34
CA ARG A 106 -2.64 -27.92 5.88
C ARG A 106 -2.96 -28.97 4.82
N ASN A 107 -3.37 -28.51 3.65
CA ASN A 107 -3.73 -29.33 2.49
C ASN A 107 -2.57 -29.51 1.49
N TYR A 108 -1.36 -29.11 1.88
CA TYR A 108 -0.15 -29.32 1.11
C TYR A 108 0.64 -30.49 1.71
N LYS A 109 0.61 -31.62 1.01
CA LYS A 109 1.30 -32.87 1.36
C LYS A 109 2.51 -33.14 0.45
N GLY A 110 2.81 -32.21 -0.46
CA GLY A 110 3.97 -32.29 -1.37
C GLY A 110 3.66 -33.04 -2.66
N ALA A 111 2.39 -33.26 -2.99
CA ALA A 111 1.97 -33.83 -4.27
C ALA A 111 1.46 -32.74 -5.22
N ALA A 112 1.61 -32.97 -6.53
CA ALA A 112 0.94 -32.15 -7.53
C ALA A 112 -0.59 -32.21 -7.34
N GLY A 113 -1.26 -31.07 -7.45
CA GLY A 113 -2.69 -30.89 -7.18
C GLY A 113 -3.01 -30.46 -5.74
N ASP A 114 -2.04 -30.53 -4.83
CA ASP A 114 -2.21 -30.05 -3.46
C ASP A 114 -2.41 -28.52 -3.41
N LYS A 115 -3.10 -28.04 -2.38
CA LYS A 115 -3.50 -26.64 -2.28
C LYS A 115 -2.80 -25.92 -1.14
N ILE A 116 -2.33 -24.72 -1.43
CA ILE A 116 -1.80 -23.75 -0.47
C ILE A 116 -2.74 -22.55 -0.47
N ALA A 117 -3.27 -22.21 0.70
CA ALA A 117 -4.14 -21.05 0.86
C ALA A 117 -3.35 -19.90 1.48
N VAL A 118 -3.33 -18.74 0.82
CA VAL A 118 -2.63 -17.54 1.25
C VAL A 118 -3.65 -16.44 1.54
N ARG A 119 -3.52 -15.79 2.69
CA ARG A 119 -4.30 -14.59 3.01
C ARG A 119 -3.41 -13.38 2.85
N ALA A 120 -3.77 -12.50 1.93
CA ALA A 120 -3.09 -11.22 1.71
C ALA A 120 -4.11 -10.10 1.81
N ILE A 121 -3.72 -9.01 2.46
CA ILE A 121 -4.54 -7.81 2.57
C ILE A 121 -3.75 -6.61 2.09
N ASP A 122 -4.48 -5.63 1.59
CA ASP A 122 -3.96 -4.34 1.24
C ASP A 122 -5.00 -3.28 1.62
N ASP A 123 -4.57 -2.03 1.73
CA ASP A 123 -5.45 -0.94 2.11
C ASP A 123 -6.44 -0.59 0.99
N PHE A 124 -6.07 -0.85 -0.27
CA PHE A 124 -6.89 -0.66 -1.46
C PHE A 124 -7.23 -1.98 -2.14
N ARG A 125 -6.24 -2.68 -2.68
CA ARG A 125 -6.43 -3.92 -3.44
C ARG A 125 -5.10 -4.65 -3.69
N VAL A 126 -5.07 -5.91 -3.29
CA VAL A 126 -4.09 -6.88 -3.79
C VAL A 126 -4.45 -7.28 -5.23
N VAL A 127 -3.52 -7.11 -6.17
CA VAL A 127 -3.68 -7.44 -7.59
C VAL A 127 -3.29 -8.88 -7.89
N SER A 128 -2.21 -9.37 -7.26
CA SER A 128 -1.74 -10.73 -7.46
C SER A 128 -1.09 -11.27 -6.19
N VAL A 129 -1.09 -12.61 -6.08
CA VAL A 129 -0.29 -13.33 -5.10
C VAL A 129 0.50 -14.39 -5.85
N ARG A 130 1.82 -14.28 -5.83
CA ARG A 130 2.76 -15.28 -6.33
C ARG A 130 3.18 -16.19 -5.17
N VAL A 131 3.19 -17.49 -5.42
CA VAL A 131 3.71 -18.49 -4.48
C VAL A 131 4.96 -19.11 -5.08
N GLU A 132 5.99 -19.21 -4.26
CA GLU A 132 7.27 -19.83 -4.59
C GLU A 132 7.54 -20.95 -3.59
N ILE A 133 7.87 -22.13 -4.10
CA ILE A 133 8.15 -23.32 -3.30
C ILE A 133 9.61 -23.70 -3.52
N TYR A 134 10.36 -23.74 -2.43
CA TYR A 134 11.77 -24.10 -2.41
C TYR A 134 11.96 -25.44 -1.70
N ALA A 135 12.84 -26.28 -2.26
CA ALA A 135 13.33 -27.48 -1.60
C ALA A 135 14.17 -27.13 -0.36
N ALA A 136 14.43 -28.11 0.49
CA ALA A 136 15.22 -27.93 1.71
C ALA A 136 16.66 -27.43 1.48
N ASN A 137 17.20 -27.66 0.29
CA ASN A 137 18.51 -27.16 -0.12
C ASN A 137 18.47 -25.71 -0.66
N GLY A 138 17.31 -25.05 -0.63
CA GLY A 138 17.12 -23.69 -1.15
C GLY A 138 16.92 -23.59 -2.66
N THR A 139 16.78 -24.71 -3.37
CA THR A 139 16.48 -24.71 -4.82
C THR A 139 15.02 -24.41 -5.05
N LEU A 140 14.70 -23.46 -5.94
CA LEU A 140 13.32 -23.18 -6.35
C LEU A 140 12.78 -24.39 -7.13
N LEU A 141 11.73 -25.02 -6.60
CA LEU A 141 11.06 -26.15 -7.25
C LEU A 141 9.99 -25.66 -8.22
N GLU A 142 9.11 -24.77 -7.74
CA GLU A 142 8.07 -24.18 -8.56
C GLU A 142 7.70 -22.77 -8.09
N ALA A 143 7.20 -21.97 -9.03
CA ALA A 143 6.62 -20.68 -8.76
C ALA A 143 5.40 -20.46 -9.65
N GLY A 144 4.38 -19.78 -9.14
CA GLY A 144 3.24 -19.39 -9.96
C GLY A 144 2.25 -18.50 -9.22
N ASN A 145 1.28 -17.97 -9.96
CA ASN A 145 0.25 -17.11 -9.40
C ASN A 145 -0.86 -17.95 -8.76
N ALA A 146 -1.25 -17.55 -7.56
CA ALA A 146 -2.44 -18.04 -6.90
C ALA A 146 -3.70 -17.41 -7.51
N VAL A 147 -4.82 -18.13 -7.43
CA VAL A 147 -6.12 -17.66 -7.90
C VAL A 147 -6.90 -17.09 -6.73
N GLN A 148 -7.46 -15.88 -6.88
CA GLN A 148 -8.28 -15.27 -5.85
C GLN A 148 -9.56 -16.09 -5.64
N SER A 149 -9.85 -16.40 -4.38
CA SER A 149 -11.05 -17.13 -3.98
C SER A 149 -12.27 -16.20 -4.03
N THR A 150 -13.47 -16.79 -4.09
CA THR A 150 -14.75 -16.06 -4.17
C THR A 150 -15.02 -15.15 -2.97
N ASN A 151 -14.33 -15.36 -1.85
CA ASN A 151 -14.43 -14.50 -0.67
C ASN A 151 -13.67 -13.17 -0.81
N GLY A 152 -12.89 -12.99 -1.90
CA GLY A 152 -12.13 -11.77 -2.18
C GLY A 152 -10.91 -11.53 -1.29
N LEU A 153 -10.63 -12.42 -0.34
CA LEU A 153 -9.60 -12.25 0.70
C LEU A 153 -8.49 -13.30 0.60
N ASP A 154 -8.86 -14.54 0.28
CA ASP A 154 -7.93 -15.67 0.25
C ASP A 154 -7.54 -16.01 -1.18
N TRP A 155 -6.29 -16.41 -1.36
CA TRP A 155 -5.70 -16.79 -2.63
C TRP A 155 -5.32 -18.27 -2.56
N THR A 156 -5.69 -19.05 -3.57
CA THR A 156 -5.40 -20.48 -3.61
C THR A 156 -4.38 -20.77 -4.70
N TYR A 157 -3.23 -21.30 -4.30
CA TYR A 157 -2.25 -21.87 -5.21
C TYR A 157 -2.41 -23.39 -5.26
N THR A 158 -2.33 -23.96 -6.46
CA THR A 158 -2.35 -25.40 -6.68
C THR A 158 -0.97 -25.83 -7.12
N ALA A 159 -0.31 -26.68 -6.32
CA ALA A 159 1.01 -27.20 -6.61
C ALA A 159 0.99 -27.99 -7.92
N THR A 160 2.02 -27.83 -8.73
CA THR A 160 2.15 -28.52 -10.03
C THR A 160 3.22 -29.60 -10.00
N GLN A 161 4.08 -29.59 -8.98
CA GLN A 161 5.20 -30.52 -8.85
C GLN A 161 5.18 -31.23 -7.49
N ALA A 162 5.80 -32.41 -7.46
CA ALA A 162 6.03 -33.12 -6.22
C ALA A 162 7.19 -32.47 -5.45
N ASN A 163 7.08 -32.43 -4.12
CA ASN A 163 8.06 -31.84 -3.22
C ASN A 163 8.20 -32.71 -1.96
N ASN A 164 9.44 -32.88 -1.50
CA ASN A 164 9.68 -33.43 -0.17
C ASN A 164 9.56 -32.31 0.87
N LEU A 165 8.54 -32.40 1.73
CA LEU A 165 8.16 -31.32 2.64
C LEU A 165 9.23 -30.96 3.67
N ALA A 166 10.01 -31.94 4.14
CA ALA A 166 10.90 -31.75 5.28
C ALA A 166 11.97 -30.69 4.98
N GLY A 167 11.90 -29.55 5.66
CA GLY A 167 12.82 -28.41 5.48
C GLY A 167 12.49 -27.55 4.26
N SER A 168 11.43 -27.85 3.51
CA SER A 168 11.00 -27.04 2.38
C SER A 168 10.47 -25.68 2.84
N LYS A 169 10.60 -24.68 1.98
CA LYS A 169 10.13 -23.32 2.25
C LYS A 169 9.09 -22.90 1.24
N ILE A 170 8.06 -22.21 1.72
CA ILE A 170 7.03 -21.61 0.87
C ILE A 170 7.02 -20.13 1.15
N THR A 171 7.26 -19.35 0.10
CA THR A 171 7.21 -17.89 0.13
C THR A 171 6.01 -17.44 -0.67
N ALA A 172 5.14 -16.66 -0.05
CA ALA A 172 4.05 -15.99 -0.76
C ALA A 172 4.37 -14.50 -0.85
N ILE A 173 4.20 -13.93 -2.03
CA ILE A 173 4.48 -12.54 -2.37
C ILE A 173 3.18 -11.94 -2.91
N ALA A 174 2.63 -10.97 -2.21
CA ALA A 174 1.48 -10.20 -2.66
C ALA A 174 1.95 -8.91 -3.33
N THR A 175 1.27 -8.53 -4.41
CA THR A 175 1.52 -7.28 -5.15
C THR A 175 0.24 -6.45 -5.19
N ASP A 176 0.34 -5.15 -4.92
CA ASP A 176 -0.79 -4.20 -4.93
C ASP A 176 -0.93 -3.48 -6.29
N VAL A 177 -1.82 -2.48 -6.36
CA VAL A 177 -2.06 -1.69 -7.58
C VAL A 177 -0.86 -0.80 -7.97
N PRO A 178 -0.14 -0.17 -7.01
CA PRO A 178 1.09 0.55 -7.27
C PRO A 178 2.35 -0.32 -7.51
N GLU A 179 2.20 -1.65 -7.59
CA GLU A 179 3.29 -2.61 -7.78
C GLU A 179 4.26 -2.73 -6.58
N ASN A 180 3.84 -2.33 -5.39
CA ASN A 180 4.56 -2.68 -4.17
C ASN A 180 4.36 -4.15 -3.83
N GLU A 181 5.37 -4.73 -3.18
CA GLU A 181 5.35 -6.12 -2.76
C GLU A 181 5.41 -6.27 -1.25
N GLY A 182 4.72 -7.27 -0.74
CA GLY A 182 4.86 -7.77 0.62
C GLY A 182 4.89 -9.29 0.64
N SER A 183 5.77 -9.86 1.44
CA SER A 183 5.98 -11.31 1.45
C SER A 183 5.94 -11.91 2.85
N LEU A 184 5.63 -13.20 2.90
CA LEU A 184 5.74 -14.04 4.09
C LEU A 184 6.35 -15.37 3.68
N GLU A 185 7.19 -15.93 4.54
CA GLU A 185 7.80 -17.25 4.37
C GLU A 185 7.33 -18.19 5.47
N VAL A 186 7.10 -19.46 5.13
CA VAL A 186 6.88 -20.56 6.08
C VAL A 186 7.76 -21.74 5.70
N THR A 187 8.36 -22.37 6.71
CA THR A 187 9.12 -23.62 6.57
C THR A 187 8.26 -24.81 7.02
N LEU A 188 8.36 -25.94 6.32
CA LEU A 188 7.63 -27.19 6.59
C LEU A 188 8.51 -28.29 7.20
#